data_AF-A0A9Q7FAC5-F1
#
_entry.id   AF-A0A9Q7FAC5-F1
#
_cell.length_a   1.000
_cell.length_b   1.000
_cell.length_c   1.000
_cell.angle_alpha   90.00
_cell.angle_beta   90.00
_cell.angle_gamma   90.00
#
_symmetry.space_group_name_H-M   'P 1'
#
loop_
_entity.id
_entity.type
_entity.pdbx_description
1 polymer ?
#
loop_
_entity_poly.entity_id
_entity_poly.type
_entity_poly.pdbx_seq_one_letter_code
_entity_poly.pdbx_strand_id
1 'polypeptide(L)'
;MAILFKTALSEDKALEKVEATILDGSGRDGYLNVMTEDMERAAASERGRHTGEFRDQVDVALAEAKQTAPFWLVYRRTENDPVTANEIRNAAIRLTRGYSGTIVIALSLLGHNHDDGDLELVFICFREDFHRRNFRVRYEHKYVPD
;
A
#
# COMPACT_ATOMS: atom_id res chain seq x y z
N MET A 1 18.60 -3.93 5.47
CA MET A 1 18.71 -3.29 4.14
C MET A 1 18.25 -1.84 4.28
N ALA A 2 18.57 -0.93 3.35
CA ALA A 2 18.06 0.44 3.42
C ALA A 2 16.86 0.65 2.48
N ILE A 3 15.76 1.20 3.00
CA ILE A 3 14.52 1.45 2.25
C ILE A 3 14.52 2.89 1.76
N LEU A 4 14.25 3.09 0.48
CA LEU A 4 14.11 4.41 -0.11
C LEU A 4 12.62 4.71 -0.33
N PHE A 5 12.04 5.54 0.53
CA PHE A 5 10.68 6.02 0.34
C PHE A 5 10.65 7.08 -0.77
N LYS A 6 10.15 6.72 -1.95
CA LYS A 6 9.87 7.65 -3.05
C LYS A 6 8.39 7.59 -3.41
N THR A 7 7.65 8.68 -3.20
CA THR A 7 6.25 8.75 -3.64
C THR A 7 6.22 8.55 -5.15
N ALA A 8 5.67 7.41 -5.58
CA ALA A 8 5.76 6.96 -6.97
C ALA A 8 4.51 7.35 -7.76
N LEU A 9 3.38 7.47 -7.06
CA LEU A 9 2.07 7.73 -7.65
C LEU A 9 1.35 8.81 -6.86
N SER A 10 0.57 9.64 -7.55
CA SER A 10 -0.50 10.38 -6.88
C SER A 10 -1.57 9.40 -6.40
N GLU A 11 -2.36 9.81 -5.42
CA GLU A 11 -3.49 9.02 -4.93
C GLU A 11 -4.41 8.57 -6.08
N ASP A 12 -4.87 9.50 -6.91
CA ASP A 12 -5.78 9.21 -8.02
C ASP A 12 -5.20 8.17 -8.99
N LYS A 13 -3.91 8.28 -9.30
CA LYS A 13 -3.22 7.31 -10.18
C LYS A 13 -3.03 5.96 -9.53
N ALA A 14 -2.89 5.91 -8.22
CA ALA A 14 -2.81 4.65 -7.49
C ALA A 14 -4.17 3.94 -7.51
N LEU A 15 -5.25 4.68 -7.24
CA LEU A 15 -6.61 4.16 -7.29
C LEU A 15 -6.98 3.67 -8.70
N GLU A 16 -6.71 4.47 -9.73
CA GLU A 16 -6.91 4.08 -11.13
C GLU A 16 -6.17 2.79 -11.48
N LYS A 17 -4.92 2.64 -10.99
CA LYS A 17 -4.13 1.42 -11.20
C LYS A 17 -4.71 0.22 -10.46
N VAL A 18 -5.13 0.38 -9.21
CA VAL A 18 -5.76 -0.69 -8.44
C VAL A 18 -7.03 -1.15 -9.13
N GLU A 19 -7.90 -0.22 -9.50
CA GLU A 19 -9.16 -0.51 -10.19
C GLU A 19 -8.89 -1.23 -11.52
N ALA A 20 -8.01 -0.71 -12.38
CA ALA A 20 -7.67 -1.35 -13.65
C ALA A 20 -7.11 -2.77 -13.47
N THR A 21 -6.24 -2.97 -12.46
CA THR A 21 -5.56 -4.26 -12.23
C THR A 21 -6.50 -5.31 -11.63
N ILE A 22 -7.44 -4.90 -10.78
CA ILE A 22 -8.49 -5.78 -10.22
C ILE A 22 -9.57 -6.07 -11.27
N LEU A 23 -9.98 -5.09 -12.07
CA LEU A 23 -11.00 -5.23 -13.13
C LEU A 23 -10.59 -6.15 -14.27
N ASP A 24 -9.30 -6.22 -14.56
CA ASP A 24 -8.73 -7.11 -15.58
C ASP A 24 -9.03 -8.59 -15.28
N GLY A 25 -9.47 -8.93 -14.05
CA GLY A 25 -9.98 -10.27 -13.70
C GLY A 25 -8.95 -11.40 -13.91
N SER A 26 -7.70 -11.02 -14.12
CA SER A 26 -6.67 -11.81 -14.79
C SER A 26 -5.92 -12.71 -13.82
N GLY A 27 -6.66 -13.51 -13.05
CA GLY A 27 -6.08 -14.57 -12.24
C GLY A 27 -4.89 -14.13 -11.38
N ARG A 28 -4.88 -12.91 -10.87
CA ARG A 28 -3.83 -12.46 -9.96
C ARG A 28 -4.11 -12.99 -8.57
N ASP A 29 -3.05 -13.33 -7.85
CA ASP A 29 -3.17 -13.54 -6.42
C ASP A 29 -3.21 -12.17 -5.73
N GLY A 30 -4.16 -12.01 -4.83
CA GLY A 30 -4.39 -10.76 -4.10
C GLY A 30 -3.95 -10.90 -2.66
N TYR A 31 -3.18 -9.95 -2.15
CA TYR A 31 -2.88 -9.81 -0.74
C TYR A 31 -3.12 -8.38 -0.29
N LEU A 32 -3.91 -8.21 0.76
CA LEU A 32 -4.24 -6.95 1.39
C LEU A 32 -3.90 -7.04 2.87
N ASN A 33 -3.16 -6.06 3.37
CA ASN A 33 -2.91 -5.90 4.79
C ASN A 33 -3.15 -4.44 5.18
N VAL A 34 -3.97 -4.23 6.19
CA VAL A 34 -4.34 -2.93 6.74
C VAL A 34 -3.88 -2.90 8.19
N MET A 35 -3.02 -1.96 8.52
CA MET A 35 -2.50 -1.72 9.86
C MET A 35 -2.96 -0.34 10.34
N THR A 36 -3.58 -0.30 11.51
CA THR A 36 -3.86 0.92 12.26
C THR A 36 -3.03 0.93 13.54
N GLU A 37 -3.23 1.93 14.41
CA GLU A 37 -2.55 1.96 15.72
C GLU A 37 -2.99 0.81 16.64
N ASP A 38 -4.25 0.38 16.50
CA ASP A 38 -4.89 -0.56 17.43
C ASP A 38 -5.19 -1.94 16.82
N MET A 39 -5.05 -2.09 15.49
CA MET A 39 -5.51 -3.27 14.77
C MET A 39 -4.64 -3.61 13.55
N GLU A 40 -4.44 -4.90 13.34
CA GLU A 40 -4.01 -5.47 12.06
C GLU A 40 -5.15 -6.28 11.44
N ARG A 41 -5.48 -6.01 10.18
CA ARG A 41 -6.42 -6.80 9.37
C ARG A 41 -5.72 -7.25 8.10
N ALA A 42 -5.73 -8.55 7.81
CA ALA A 42 -5.21 -9.11 6.58
C ALA A 42 -6.31 -9.84 5.80
N ALA A 43 -6.22 -9.80 4.48
CA ALA A 43 -7.06 -10.53 3.55
C ALA A 43 -6.20 -11.05 2.40
N ALA A 44 -6.55 -12.21 1.87
CA ALA A 44 -5.88 -12.80 0.72
C ALA A 44 -6.91 -13.45 -0.20
N SER A 45 -6.61 -13.47 -1.50
CA SER A 45 -7.38 -14.18 -2.51
C SER A 45 -6.44 -14.93 -3.42
N GLU A 46 -6.78 -16.18 -3.67
CA GLU A 46 -6.12 -17.03 -4.66
C GLU A 46 -6.84 -16.90 -6.01
N ARG A 47 -6.07 -16.98 -7.09
CA ARG A 47 -6.55 -17.00 -8.48
C ARG A 47 -7.86 -17.80 -8.66
N GLY A 48 -8.83 -17.18 -9.31
CA GLY A 48 -10.06 -17.85 -9.76
C GLY A 48 -11.06 -18.20 -8.65
N ARG A 49 -10.78 -17.82 -7.39
CA ARG A 49 -11.74 -17.89 -6.29
C ARG A 49 -11.83 -16.54 -5.58
N HIS A 50 -13.04 -16.14 -5.20
CA HIS A 50 -13.28 -14.98 -4.33
C HIS A 50 -12.77 -13.62 -4.85
N THR A 51 -12.50 -13.46 -6.15
CA THR A 51 -12.02 -12.17 -6.71
C THR A 51 -12.99 -11.02 -6.47
N GLY A 52 -14.31 -11.28 -6.50
CA GLY A 52 -15.33 -10.30 -6.13
C GLY A 52 -15.28 -9.90 -4.65
N GLU A 53 -15.22 -10.87 -3.75
CA GLU A 53 -15.13 -10.62 -2.30
C GLU A 53 -13.83 -9.90 -1.91
N PHE A 54 -12.71 -10.26 -2.54
CA PHE A 54 -11.44 -9.58 -2.32
C PHE A 54 -11.45 -8.15 -2.85
N ARG A 55 -12.04 -7.91 -4.02
CA ARG A 55 -12.28 -6.57 -4.52
C ARG A 55 -13.08 -5.75 -3.51
N ASP A 56 -14.20 -6.28 -3.03
CA ASP A 56 -15.04 -5.58 -2.04
C ASP A 56 -14.23 -5.26 -0.77
N GLN A 57 -13.35 -6.16 -0.32
CA GLN A 57 -12.47 -5.93 0.82
C GLN A 57 -11.42 -4.83 0.58
N VAL A 58 -10.87 -4.74 -0.64
CA VAL A 58 -9.95 -3.66 -1.04
C VAL A 58 -10.69 -2.33 -1.12
N ASP A 59 -11.86 -2.30 -1.78
CA ASP A 59 -12.68 -1.09 -1.93
C ASP A 59 -13.12 -0.55 -0.56
N VAL A 60 -13.58 -1.43 0.33
CA VAL A 60 -13.90 -1.07 1.73
C VAL A 60 -12.68 -0.52 2.45
N ALA A 61 -11.52 -1.19 2.36
CA ALA A 61 -10.29 -0.74 3.05
C ALA A 61 -9.87 0.67 2.59
N LEU A 62 -9.88 0.92 1.28
CA LEU A 62 -9.47 2.20 0.71
C LEU A 62 -10.49 3.30 1.04
N ALA A 63 -11.79 2.99 1.01
CA ALA A 63 -12.84 3.94 1.40
C ALA A 63 -12.76 4.32 2.89
N GLU A 64 -12.59 3.34 3.78
CA GLU A 64 -12.39 3.57 5.22
C GLU A 64 -11.15 4.41 5.50
N ALA A 65 -10.04 4.10 4.83
CA ALA A 65 -8.82 4.89 4.94
C ALA A 65 -9.00 6.31 4.41
N LYS A 66 -9.81 6.51 3.36
CA LYS A 66 -10.04 7.83 2.78
C LYS A 66 -10.88 8.68 3.73
N GLN A 67 -11.85 8.06 4.39
CA GLN A 67 -12.71 8.72 5.36
C GLN A 67 -11.94 9.07 6.65
N THR A 68 -11.09 8.17 7.14
CA THR A 68 -10.43 8.30 8.46
C THR A 68 -9.10 9.04 8.38
N ALA A 69 -8.34 8.83 7.31
CA ALA A 69 -6.98 9.30 7.16
C ALA A 69 -6.73 9.81 5.72
N PRO A 70 -7.34 10.94 5.30
CA PRO A 70 -7.49 11.32 3.89
C PRO A 70 -6.19 11.76 3.18
N PHE A 71 -5.08 11.92 3.91
CA PHE A 71 -3.83 12.47 3.38
C PHE A 71 -2.81 11.36 3.11
N TRP A 72 -2.69 10.93 1.86
CA TRP A 72 -1.95 9.70 1.53
C TRP A 72 -0.56 9.98 0.94
N LEU A 73 0.35 9.04 1.19
CA LEU A 73 1.57 8.82 0.41
C LEU A 73 1.50 7.41 -0.16
N VAL A 74 1.72 7.27 -1.47
CA VAL A 74 1.68 5.98 -2.13
C VAL A 74 3.05 5.61 -2.67
N TYR A 75 3.56 4.50 -2.16
CA TYR A 75 4.81 3.89 -2.60
C TYR A 75 4.47 2.70 -3.48
N ARG A 76 5.07 2.65 -4.66
CA ARG A 76 4.98 1.49 -5.55
C ARG A 76 6.32 0.77 -5.51
N ARG A 77 6.30 -0.52 -5.18
CA ARG A 77 7.46 -1.39 -5.34
C ARG A 77 7.56 -1.81 -6.80
N THR A 78 8.79 -1.82 -7.30
CA THR A 78 9.17 -2.25 -8.64
C THR A 78 10.14 -3.41 -8.52
N GLU A 79 10.31 -4.19 -9.60
CA GLU A 79 11.23 -5.34 -9.60
C GLU A 79 12.69 -4.97 -9.33
N ASN A 80 13.07 -3.72 -9.64
CA ASN A 80 14.42 -3.19 -9.39
C ASN A 80 14.64 -2.74 -7.94
N ASP A 81 13.59 -2.69 -7.12
CA ASP A 81 13.75 -2.32 -5.71
C ASP A 81 14.39 -3.49 -4.94
N PRO A 82 15.46 -3.25 -4.16
CA PRO A 82 16.20 -4.29 -3.45
C PRO A 82 15.47 -4.82 -2.21
N VAL A 83 14.25 -4.35 -1.95
CA VAL A 83 13.43 -4.66 -0.79
C VAL A 83 12.05 -5.13 -1.22
N THR A 84 11.47 -6.02 -0.43
CA THR A 84 10.13 -6.57 -0.61
C THR A 84 9.04 -5.58 -0.17
N ALA A 85 7.81 -5.76 -0.64
CA ALA A 85 6.67 -4.98 -0.16
C ALA A 85 6.46 -5.13 1.36
N ASN A 86 6.76 -6.30 1.92
CA ASN A 86 6.71 -6.55 3.37
C ASN A 86 7.74 -5.73 4.16
N GLU A 87 8.97 -5.60 3.66
CA GLU A 87 9.99 -4.74 4.29
C GLU A 87 9.57 -3.27 4.24
N ILE A 88 9.05 -2.79 3.11
CA ILE A 88 8.54 -1.42 2.97
C ILE A 88 7.38 -1.18 3.95
N ARG A 89 6.42 -2.12 4.02
CA ARG A 89 5.28 -2.07 4.95
C ARG A 89 5.75 -2.02 6.40
N ASN A 90 6.65 -2.92 6.81
CA ASN A 90 7.13 -2.99 8.19
C ASN A 90 7.86 -1.70 8.60
N ALA A 91 8.66 -1.14 7.69
CA ALA A 91 9.28 0.17 7.91
C ALA A 91 8.25 1.29 7.98
N ALA A 92 7.24 1.31 7.11
CA ALA A 92 6.16 2.29 7.18
C ALA A 92 5.48 2.24 8.56
N ILE A 93 5.07 1.06 9.02
CA ILE A 93 4.47 0.86 10.36
C ILE A 93 5.38 1.39 11.47
N ARG A 94 6.67 1.04 11.45
CA ARG A 94 7.65 1.49 12.45
C ARG A 94 7.79 3.01 12.46
N LEU A 95 7.93 3.62 11.28
CA LEU A 95 8.14 5.06 11.14
C LEU A 95 6.88 5.86 11.47
N THR A 96 5.69 5.27 11.35
CA THR A 96 4.43 5.95 11.59
C THR A 96 3.93 5.89 13.03
N ARG A 97 4.59 5.14 13.93
CA ARG A 97 4.19 4.99 15.35
C ARG A 97 4.03 6.30 16.13
N GLY A 98 4.68 7.38 15.69
CA GLY A 98 4.57 8.71 16.31
C GLY A 98 3.46 9.59 15.74
N TYR A 99 2.69 9.11 14.76
CA TYR A 99 1.69 9.89 14.04
C TYR A 99 0.29 9.33 14.32
N SER A 100 -0.40 9.93 15.29
CA SER A 100 -1.75 9.51 15.72
C SER A 100 -2.72 9.37 14.55
N GLY A 101 -3.47 8.28 14.50
CA GLY A 101 -4.48 8.02 13.47
C GLY A 101 -3.88 7.74 12.08
N THR A 102 -2.67 7.18 12.01
CA THR A 102 -2.11 6.71 10.74
C THR A 102 -2.61 5.31 10.40
N ILE A 103 -2.92 5.09 9.12
CA ILE A 103 -3.27 3.78 8.56
C ILE A 103 -2.20 3.43 7.52
N VAL A 104 -1.64 2.22 7.60
CA VAL A 104 -0.74 1.68 6.59
C VAL A 104 -1.45 0.55 5.86
N ILE A 105 -1.56 0.65 4.53
CA ILE A 105 -2.15 -0.40 3.70
C ILE A 105 -1.08 -0.94 2.76
N ALA A 106 -0.84 -2.24 2.80
CA ALA A 106 -0.07 -2.95 1.79
C ALA A 106 -1.03 -3.74 0.89
N LEU A 107 -0.92 -3.55 -0.41
CA LEU A 107 -1.70 -4.23 -1.43
C LEU A 107 -0.75 -4.81 -2.48
N SER A 108 -0.80 -6.12 -2.66
CA SER A 108 -0.07 -6.84 -3.71
C SER A 108 -1.07 -7.56 -4.60
N LEU A 109 -0.99 -7.30 -5.90
CA LEU A 109 -1.70 -8.02 -6.95
C LEU A 109 -0.63 -8.66 -7.84
N LEU A 110 -0.44 -9.96 -7.68
CA LEU A 110 0.70 -10.68 -8.25
C LEU A 110 0.28 -11.44 -9.50
N GLY A 111 0.96 -11.14 -10.61
CA GLY A 111 0.82 -11.84 -11.88
C GLY A 111 1.72 -13.07 -11.90
N HIS A 112 1.36 -14.09 -12.69
CA HIS A 112 2.16 -15.31 -12.80
C HIS A 112 3.06 -15.33 -14.05
N ASN A 113 2.76 -14.50 -15.05
CA ASN A 113 3.58 -14.33 -16.25
C ASN A 113 4.47 -13.10 -16.05
N HIS A 114 5.75 -13.19 -16.47
CA HIS A 114 6.69 -12.06 -16.44
C HIS A 114 6.16 -10.79 -17.13
N ASP A 115 5.19 -10.93 -18.03
CA ASP A 115 4.62 -9.82 -18.79
C ASP A 115 3.46 -9.09 -18.09
N ASP A 116 2.80 -9.71 -17.09
CA ASP A 116 1.57 -9.18 -16.48
C ASP A 116 1.81 -8.14 -15.37
N GLY A 117 3.08 -7.92 -15.01
CA GLY A 117 3.59 -6.87 -14.13
C GLY A 117 2.93 -6.79 -12.76
N ASP A 118 3.64 -7.22 -11.71
CA ASP A 118 3.13 -7.12 -10.35
C ASP A 118 2.77 -5.67 -9.97
N LEU A 119 1.61 -5.53 -9.30
CA LEU A 119 1.23 -4.27 -8.66
C LEU A 119 1.36 -4.42 -7.15
N GLU A 120 2.45 -3.88 -6.62
CA GLU A 120 2.70 -3.83 -5.19
C GLU A 120 2.73 -2.38 -4.71
N LEU A 121 1.79 -2.03 -3.85
CA LEU A 121 1.57 -0.69 -3.32
C LEU A 121 1.60 -0.70 -1.79
N VAL A 122 2.24 0.31 -1.22
CA VAL A 122 2.15 0.64 0.20
C VAL A 122 1.62 2.06 0.34
N PHE A 123 0.41 2.18 0.88
CA PHE A 123 -0.23 3.43 1.24
C PHE A 123 0.11 3.77 2.68
N ILE A 124 0.57 5.00 2.91
CA ILE A 124 0.71 5.59 4.24
C ILE A 124 -0.29 6.73 4.33
N CYS A 125 -1.36 6.50 5.08
CA CYS A 125 -2.53 7.37 5.15
C CYS A 125 -2.54 8.11 6.48
N PHE A 126 -2.46 9.44 6.45
CA PHE A 126 -2.43 10.27 7.65
C PHE A 126 -3.79 10.94 7.88
N ARG A 127 -4.21 11.01 9.15
CA ARG A 127 -5.36 11.83 9.58
C ARG A 127 -5.17 13.31 9.31
N GLU A 128 -3.95 13.80 9.48
CA GLU A 128 -3.62 15.22 9.40
C GLU A 128 -2.56 15.49 8.32
N ASP A 129 -2.77 16.51 7.48
CA ASP A 129 -1.84 16.81 6.38
C ASP A 129 -0.44 17.22 6.88
N PHE A 130 -0.35 17.86 8.05
CA PHE A 130 0.95 18.25 8.59
C PHE A 130 1.80 17.04 9.01
N HIS A 131 1.17 15.93 9.44
CA HIS A 131 1.85 14.66 9.69
C HIS A 131 2.44 14.10 8.40
N ARG A 132 1.65 14.07 7.33
CA ARG A 132 2.10 13.66 5.99
C ARG A 132 3.30 14.49 5.52
N ARG A 133 3.21 15.82 5.62
CA ARG A 133 4.31 16.74 5.23
C ARG A 133 5.56 16.49 6.08
N ASN A 134 5.40 16.32 7.39
CA ASN A 134 6.53 16.03 8.28
C ASN A 134 7.20 14.69 7.95
N PHE A 135 6.41 13.65 7.67
CA PHE A 135 6.93 12.35 7.24
C PHE A 135 7.77 12.49 5.97
N ARG A 136 7.27 13.22 4.96
CA ARG A 136 8.01 13.49 3.72
C ARG A 136 9.35 14.16 3.99
N VAL A 137 9.36 15.24 4.78
CA VAL A 137 10.60 15.95 5.15
C VAL A 137 11.60 15.03 5.84
N ARG A 138 11.12 14.08 6.65
CA ARG A 138 11.99 13.17 7.41
C ARG A 138 12.54 12.03 6.56
N TYR A 139 11.71 11.39 5.74
CA TYR A 139 12.03 10.08 5.17
C TYR A 139 11.96 10.02 3.64
N GLU A 140 11.23 10.92 2.99
CA GLU A 140 11.13 10.89 1.52
C GLU A 140 12.48 11.22 0.88
N HIS A 141 12.86 10.45 -0.14
CA HIS A 141 14.15 10.54 -0.81
C HIS A 141 15.37 10.29 0.09
N LYS A 142 15.18 9.63 1.24
CA LYS A 142 16.27 9.24 2.14
C LYS A 142 16.28 7.74 2.35
N TYR A 143 17.49 7.20 2.53
CA TYR A 143 17.69 5.82 2.92
C TYR A 143 17.34 5.65 4.39
N VAL A 144 16.30 4.88 4.66
CA VAL A 144 15.88 4.51 6.01
C VAL A 144 16.48 3.14 6.33
N PRO A 145 17.29 3.01 7.40
CA PRO A 145 17.75 1.71 7.85
C PRO A 145 16.58 0.88 8.36
N ASP A 146 16.64 -0.43 8.13
CA ASP A 146 15.70 -1.36 8.73
C ASP A 146 15.88 -1.49 10.25
#